data_AF-Q9RIG4-F1
#
_entry.id   AF-Q9RIG4-F1
#
_cell.length_a   1.000
_cell.length_b   1.000
_cell.length_c   1.000
_cell.angle_alpha   90.00
_cell.angle_beta   90.00
_cell.angle_gamma   90.00
#
_symmetry.space_group_name_H-M   'P 1'
#
loop_
_entity.id
_entity.type
_entity.pdbx_description
1 polymer ?
#
loop_
_entity_poly.entity_id
_entity_poly.type
_entity_poly.pdbx_seq_one_letter_code
_entity_poly.pdbx_strand_id
1 'polypeptide(L)'
;MTKLTLQEQMLKAGLVSSKKMAKVQRTAKKSRVQAREAREAVEENKKAQLERDKQLSEQQKQAALSKEYKAQVKQLIEMNRINLSKGDIGFNFTDNNLIKKIVVDKMTQAQLISGRLAIAR
;
A
#
# COMPACT_ATOMS: atom_id res chain seq x y z
N MET A 1 -36.67 13.36 44.44
CA MET A 1 -37.83 13.71 43.60
C MET A 1 -37.50 13.43 42.16
N THR A 2 -38.04 12.35 41.61
CA THR A 2 -37.83 11.95 40.21
C THR A 2 -38.45 12.98 39.28
N LYS A 3 -37.63 13.70 38.50
CA LYS A 3 -38.10 14.62 37.46
C LYS A 3 -38.96 13.83 36.47
N LEU A 4 -40.28 14.02 36.56
CA LEU A 4 -41.23 13.45 35.62
C LEU A 4 -40.90 14.01 34.23
N THR A 5 -40.78 13.14 33.24
CA THR A 5 -40.42 13.56 31.88
C THR A 5 -41.54 14.42 31.29
N LEU A 6 -41.21 15.39 30.42
CA LEU A 6 -42.20 16.29 29.79
C LEU A 6 -43.35 15.49 29.13
N GLN A 7 -43.02 14.31 28.60
CA GLN A 7 -43.98 13.39 27.98
C GLN A 7 -44.98 12.81 29.00
N GLU A 8 -44.54 12.51 30.22
CA GLU A 8 -45.41 12.03 31.31
C GLU A 8 -46.27 13.18 31.87
N GLN A 9 -45.77 14.42 31.87
CA GLN A 9 -46.55 15.60 32.24
C GLN A 9 -47.72 15.83 31.27
N MET A 10 -47.49 15.67 29.96
CA MET A 10 -48.56 15.84 28.96
C MET A 10 -49.61 14.72 28.98
N LEU A 11 -49.21 13.49 29.33
CA LEU A 11 -50.12 12.35 29.49
C LEU A 11 -51.02 12.52 30.72
N LYS A 12 -50.44 13.04 31.82
CA LYS A 12 -51.17 13.38 33.05
C LYS A 12 -52.10 14.58 32.86
N ALA A 13 -51.75 15.51 31.97
CA ALA A 13 -52.57 16.66 31.58
C ALA A 13 -53.68 16.34 30.55
N GLY A 14 -53.87 15.07 30.15
CA GLY A 14 -54.94 14.65 29.23
C GLY A 14 -54.77 15.08 27.77
N LEU A 15 -53.65 15.72 27.43
CA LEU A 15 -53.36 16.26 26.09
C LEU A 15 -52.90 15.17 25.10
N VAL A 16 -52.63 13.96 25.57
CA VAL A 16 -52.17 12.84 24.73
C VAL A 16 -52.73 11.50 25.23
N SER A 17 -53.37 10.76 24.32
CA SER A 17 -53.83 9.38 24.58
C SER A 17 -52.64 8.42 24.71
N SER A 18 -52.71 7.48 25.66
CA SER A 18 -51.73 6.39 25.85
C SER A 18 -51.41 5.62 24.56
N LYS A 19 -52.39 5.53 23.64
CA LYS A 19 -52.22 4.93 22.31
C LYS A 19 -51.22 5.69 21.42
N LYS A 20 -51.17 7.02 21.49
CA LYS A 20 -50.20 7.85 20.74
C LYS A 20 -48.79 7.71 21.32
N MET A 21 -48.67 7.64 22.64
CA MET A 21 -47.38 7.43 23.32
C MET A 21 -46.76 6.06 23.01
N ALA A 22 -47.56 4.98 23.01
CA ALA A 22 -47.09 3.66 22.61
C ALA A 22 -46.65 3.61 21.13
N LYS A 23 -47.31 4.38 20.25
CA LYS A 23 -46.97 4.46 18.82
C LYS A 23 -45.63 5.18 18.59
N VAL A 24 -45.37 6.27 19.31
CA VAL A 24 -44.10 7.04 19.25
C VAL A 24 -42.93 6.23 19.80
N GLN A 25 -43.12 5.48 20.90
CA GLN A 25 -42.04 4.61 21.41
C GLN A 25 -41.73 3.44 20.46
N ARG A 26 -42.76 2.87 19.80
CA ARG A 26 -42.55 1.81 18.79
C ARG A 26 -41.83 2.31 17.54
N THR A 27 -42.13 3.51 17.05
CA THR A 27 -41.43 4.11 15.91
C THR A 27 -40.00 4.51 16.26
N ALA A 28 -39.76 5.04 17.46
CA ALA A 28 -38.42 5.35 17.95
C ALA A 28 -37.54 4.09 18.12
N LYS A 29 -38.12 2.97 18.60
CA LYS A 29 -37.40 1.68 18.68
C LYS A 29 -37.08 1.10 17.30
N LYS A 30 -37.99 1.17 16.33
CA LYS A 30 -37.72 0.70 14.94
C LYS A 30 -36.62 1.50 14.24
N SER A 31 -36.63 2.83 14.39
CA SER A 31 -35.59 3.69 13.80
C SER A 31 -34.19 3.40 14.39
N ARG A 32 -34.11 3.12 15.70
CA ARG A 32 -32.84 2.83 16.36
C ARG A 32 -32.22 1.49 15.96
N VAL A 33 -33.05 0.51 15.59
CA VAL A 33 -32.57 -0.80 15.11
C VAL A 33 -32.03 -0.69 13.68
N GLN A 34 -32.74 0.00 12.78
CA GLN A 34 -32.25 0.25 11.41
C GLN A 34 -30.95 1.08 11.39
N ALA A 35 -30.81 2.05 12.28
CA ALA A 35 -29.59 2.83 12.41
C ALA A 35 -28.40 2.02 12.97
N ARG A 36 -28.65 0.87 13.63
CA ARG A 36 -27.61 0.00 14.17
C ARG A 36 -27.15 -1.03 13.14
N GLU A 37 -28.08 -1.65 12.41
CA GLU A 37 -27.77 -2.56 11.30
C GLU A 37 -27.03 -1.84 10.17
N ALA A 38 -27.41 -0.61 9.84
CA ALA A 38 -26.70 0.21 8.86
C ALA A 38 -25.29 0.61 9.32
N ARG A 39 -25.03 0.69 10.63
CA ARG A 39 -23.69 0.97 11.17
C ARG A 39 -22.81 -0.26 11.18
N GLU A 40 -23.36 -1.42 11.53
CA GLU A 40 -22.65 -2.70 11.53
C GLU A 40 -22.21 -3.10 10.11
N ALA A 41 -23.08 -2.95 9.10
CA ALA A 41 -22.73 -3.22 7.69
C ALA A 41 -21.65 -2.27 7.13
N VAL A 42 -21.58 -1.03 7.64
CA VAL A 42 -20.55 -0.06 7.25
C VAL A 42 -19.22 -0.36 7.96
N GLU A 43 -19.23 -0.84 9.20
CA GLU A 43 -18.02 -1.24 9.90
C GLU A 43 -17.37 -2.49 9.29
N GLU A 44 -18.15 -3.47 8.87
CA GLU A 44 -17.62 -4.66 8.19
C GLU A 44 -17.03 -4.31 6.82
N ASN A 45 -17.70 -3.48 6.02
CA ASN A 45 -17.15 -3.00 4.76
C ASN A 45 -15.87 -2.18 4.96
N LYS A 46 -15.80 -1.34 6.00
CA LYS A 46 -14.58 -0.60 6.34
C LYS A 46 -13.42 -1.53 6.71
N LYS A 47 -13.66 -2.60 7.46
CA LYS A 47 -12.61 -3.58 7.81
C LYS A 47 -12.09 -4.30 6.56
N ALA A 48 -12.98 -4.76 5.68
CA ALA A 48 -12.59 -5.39 4.42
C ALA A 48 -11.85 -4.43 3.47
N GLN A 49 -12.22 -3.15 3.45
CA GLN A 49 -11.52 -2.11 2.70
C GLN A 49 -10.09 -1.93 3.23
N LEU A 50 -9.92 -1.82 4.55
CA LEU A 50 -8.63 -1.64 5.19
C LEU A 50 -7.68 -2.82 4.96
N GLU A 51 -8.19 -4.05 4.96
CA GLU A 51 -7.37 -5.24 4.66
C GLU A 51 -6.89 -5.25 3.20
N ARG A 52 -7.78 -4.92 2.24
CA ARG A 52 -7.39 -4.76 0.83
C ARG A 52 -6.36 -3.65 0.65
N ASP A 53 -6.57 -2.49 1.27
CA ASP A 53 -5.66 -1.35 1.15
C ASP A 53 -4.28 -1.66 1.76
N LYS A 54 -4.24 -2.42 2.87
CA LYS A 54 -2.98 -2.88 3.47
C LYS A 54 -2.20 -3.80 2.54
N GLN A 55 -2.85 -4.82 1.97
CA GLN A 55 -2.20 -5.74 1.04
C GLN A 55 -1.67 -5.03 -0.20
N LEU A 56 -2.45 -4.09 -0.75
CA LEU A 56 -2.06 -3.30 -1.92
C LEU A 56 -0.89 -2.35 -1.59
N SER A 57 -0.89 -1.75 -0.41
CA SER A 57 0.23 -0.94 0.09
C SER A 57 1.51 -1.76 0.27
N GLU A 58 1.44 -2.98 0.80
CA GLU A 58 2.60 -3.86 0.97
C GLU A 58 3.22 -4.25 -0.38
N GLN A 59 2.40 -4.59 -1.38
CA GLN A 59 2.89 -4.86 -2.74
C GLN A 59 3.58 -3.64 -3.35
N GLN A 60 2.98 -2.45 -3.20
CA GLN A 60 3.59 -1.21 -3.68
C GLN A 60 4.90 -0.89 -2.96
N LYS A 61 4.99 -1.12 -1.64
CA LYS A 61 6.21 -0.95 -0.85
C LYS A 61 7.31 -1.89 -1.32
N GLN A 62 7.02 -3.16 -1.55
CA GLN A 62 8.02 -4.11 -2.08
C GLN A 62 8.51 -3.70 -3.47
N ALA A 63 7.60 -3.26 -4.34
CA ALA A 63 7.97 -2.75 -5.65
C ALA A 63 8.85 -1.49 -5.55
N ALA A 64 8.52 -0.55 -4.65
CA ALA A 64 9.30 0.65 -4.40
C ALA A 64 10.70 0.32 -3.87
N LEU A 65 10.82 -0.55 -2.87
CA LEU A 65 12.10 -1.00 -2.34
C LEU A 65 12.98 -1.64 -3.42
N SER A 66 12.41 -2.52 -4.26
CA SER A 66 13.16 -3.13 -5.35
C SER A 66 13.68 -2.10 -6.37
N LYS A 67 12.92 -1.02 -6.62
CA LYS A 67 13.33 0.08 -7.49
C LYS A 67 14.40 0.94 -6.84
N GLU A 68 14.26 1.24 -5.55
CA GLU A 68 15.25 2.01 -4.79
C GLU A 68 16.59 1.27 -4.72
N TYR A 69 16.60 -0.03 -4.41
CA TYR A 69 17.83 -0.82 -4.42
C TYR A 69 18.49 -0.85 -5.80
N LYS A 70 17.70 -1.05 -6.87
CA LYS A 70 18.23 -1.01 -8.25
C LYS A 70 18.83 0.36 -8.58
N ALA A 71 18.18 1.45 -8.16
CA ALA A 71 18.66 2.80 -8.36
C ALA A 71 19.96 3.07 -7.59
N GLN A 72 20.05 2.63 -6.33
CA GLN A 72 21.27 2.76 -5.52
C GLN A 72 22.44 1.99 -6.14
N VAL A 73 22.21 0.75 -6.58
CA VAL A 73 23.22 -0.06 -7.27
C VAL A 73 23.66 0.62 -8.57
N LYS A 74 22.71 1.13 -9.35
CA LYS A 74 23.01 1.89 -10.59
C LYS A 74 23.87 3.11 -10.30
N GLN A 75 23.55 3.88 -9.26
CA GLN A 75 24.34 5.05 -8.88
C GLN A 75 25.77 4.66 -8.50
N LEU A 76 25.96 3.59 -7.72
CA LEU A 76 27.29 3.10 -7.37
C LEU A 76 28.09 2.66 -8.60
N ILE A 77 27.44 2.01 -9.57
CA ILE A 77 28.06 1.61 -10.84
C ILE A 77 28.48 2.84 -11.64
N GLU A 78 27.60 3.85 -11.77
CA GLU A 78 27.90 5.06 -12.52
C GLU A 78 29.06 5.86 -11.89
N MET A 79 29.10 5.95 -10.56
CA MET A 79 30.17 6.64 -9.84
C MET A 79 31.53 5.95 -9.99
N ASN A 80 31.56 4.61 -10.04
CA ASN A 80 32.79 3.82 -10.15
C ASN A 80 33.07 3.33 -11.58
N ARG A 81 32.35 3.88 -12.57
CA ARG A 81 32.52 3.48 -13.96
C ARG A 81 33.89 3.91 -14.45
N ILE A 82 34.64 2.96 -15.01
CA ILE A 82 35.87 3.24 -15.71
C ILE A 82 35.60 3.69 -17.14
N ASN A 83 36.35 4.67 -17.62
CA ASN A 83 36.37 5.01 -19.03
C ASN A 83 37.17 3.97 -19.79
N LEU A 84 36.52 3.32 -20.74
CA LEU A 84 37.20 2.39 -21.64
C LEU A 84 38.07 3.20 -22.60
N SER A 85 39.38 3.14 -22.41
CA SER A 85 40.35 3.59 -23.40
C SER A 85 40.12 2.82 -24.70
N LYS A 86 40.38 3.45 -25.86
CA LYS A 86 40.35 2.76 -27.15
C LYS A 86 41.42 1.67 -27.16
N GLY A 87 41.03 0.45 -26.83
CA GLY A 87 41.87 -0.74 -26.97
C GLY A 87 41.70 -1.37 -28.35
N ASP A 88 42.49 -2.41 -28.61
CA ASP A 88 42.43 -3.22 -29.84
C ASP A 88 42.01 -4.67 -29.57
N ILE A 89 41.86 -5.07 -28.29
CA ILE A 89 41.62 -6.46 -27.92
C ILE A 89 40.12 -6.70 -27.76
N GLY A 90 39.60 -7.66 -28.53
CA GLY A 90 38.23 -8.13 -28.39
C GLY A 90 38.06 -9.09 -27.22
N PHE A 91 37.28 -8.70 -26.22
CA PHE A 91 36.88 -9.54 -25.10
C PHE A 91 35.45 -10.03 -25.27
N ASN A 92 35.26 -11.35 -25.24
CA ASN A 92 33.95 -11.99 -25.33
C ASN A 92 33.40 -12.28 -23.92
N PHE A 93 32.14 -11.94 -23.69
CA PHE A 93 31.46 -12.19 -22.42
C PHE A 93 30.03 -12.68 -22.66
N THR A 94 29.51 -13.44 -21.71
CA THR A 94 28.15 -13.98 -21.76
C THR A 94 27.19 -13.04 -21.04
N ASP A 95 26.14 -12.58 -21.71
CA ASP A 95 25.06 -11.77 -21.16
C ASP A 95 23.72 -12.42 -21.52
N ASN A 96 22.98 -12.90 -20.51
CA ASN A 96 21.67 -13.54 -20.69
C ASN A 96 21.67 -14.62 -21.80
N ASN A 97 22.64 -15.55 -21.74
CA ASN A 97 22.89 -16.62 -22.71
C ASN A 97 23.35 -16.19 -24.12
N LEU A 98 23.68 -14.91 -24.34
CA LEU A 98 24.24 -14.42 -25.58
C LEU A 98 25.71 -14.05 -25.39
N ILE A 99 26.59 -14.52 -26.28
CA ILE A 99 28.00 -14.10 -26.30
C ILE A 99 28.09 -12.76 -27.02
N LYS A 100 28.55 -11.74 -26.31
CA LYS A 100 28.80 -10.40 -26.84
C LYS A 100 30.30 -10.09 -26.79
N LYS A 101 30.73 -9.16 -27.64
CA LYS A 101 32.13 -8.73 -27.73
C LYS A 101 32.25 -7.25 -27.40
N ILE A 102 33.20 -6.90 -26.55
CA ILE A 102 33.64 -5.51 -26.30
C ILE A 102 35.11 -5.37 -26.64
N VAL A 103 35.52 -4.18 -27.07
CA VAL A 103 36.92 -3.88 -27.33
C VAL A 103 37.50 -3.20 -26.10
N VAL A 104 38.57 -3.77 -25.55
CA VAL A 104 39.22 -3.34 -24.30
C VAL A 104 40.74 -3.26 -24.49
N ASP A 105 41.42 -2.56 -23.59
CA ASP A 105 42.88 -2.58 -23.52
C ASP A 105 43.38 -3.85 -22.80
N LYS A 106 44.69 -4.09 -22.86
CA LYS A 106 45.32 -5.28 -22.26
C LYS A 106 45.18 -5.30 -20.73
N MET A 107 45.21 -4.13 -20.09
CA MET A 107 45.12 -4.02 -18.63
C MET A 107 43.70 -4.33 -18.14
N THR A 108 42.67 -3.77 -18.79
CA THR A 108 41.25 -4.01 -18.50
C THR A 108 40.91 -5.46 -18.78
N GLN A 109 41.44 -6.07 -19.85
CA GLN A 109 41.27 -7.50 -20.10
C GLN A 109 41.79 -8.35 -18.94
N ALA A 110 43.01 -8.09 -18.45
CA ALA A 110 43.59 -8.82 -17.33
C ALA A 110 42.76 -8.63 -16.04
N GLN A 111 42.24 -7.42 -15.80
CA GLN A 111 41.40 -7.11 -14.65
C GLN A 111 39.99 -7.73 -14.73
N LEU A 112 39.43 -7.88 -15.93
CA LEU A 112 38.18 -8.61 -16.17
C LEU A 112 38.36 -10.11 -15.93
N ILE A 113 39.49 -10.68 -16.37
CA ILE A 113 39.82 -12.10 -16.15
C ILE A 113 40.07 -12.37 -14.66
N SER A 114 40.75 -11.47 -13.96
CA SER A 114 41.01 -11.62 -12.52
C SER A 114 39.81 -11.33 -11.63
N GLY A 115 38.69 -10.89 -12.19
CA GLY A 115 37.47 -10.57 -11.46
C GLY A 115 37.51 -9.24 -10.69
N ARG A 116 38.55 -8.42 -10.89
CA ARG A 116 38.64 -7.07 -10.31
C ARG A 116 37.67 -6.10 -10.97
N LEU A 117 37.42 -6.27 -12.26
CA LEU A 117 36.43 -5.54 -13.02
C LEU A 117 35.28 -6.45 -13.42
N ALA A 118 34.09 -5.88 -13.52
CA ALA A 118 32.89 -6.56 -13.97
C ALA A 118 32.15 -5.71 -15.01
N ILE A 119 31.38 -6.37 -15.86
CA ILE A 119 30.52 -5.72 -16.85
C ILE A 119 29.12 -5.58 -16.24
N ALA A 120 28.71 -4.36 -15.96
CA ALA A 120 27.39 -4.02 -15.42
C ALA A 120 26.42 -3.56 -16.52
N ARG A 121 25.11 -3.80 -16.34
CA ARG A 121 24.04 -3.45 -17.29
C ARG A 121 22.90 -2.70 -16.60
#